data_AF-A0A7C8YJI2-F1
#
_entry.id   AF-A0A7C8YJI2-F1
#
_cell.length_a   1.000
_cell.length_b   1.000
_cell.length_c   1.000
_cell.angle_alpha   90.00
_cell.angle_beta   90.00
_cell.angle_gamma   90.00
#
_symmetry.space_group_name_H-M   'P 1'
#
loop_
_entity.id
_entity.type
_entity.pdbx_description
1 polymer ?
#
loop_
_entity_poly.entity_id
_entity_poly.type
_entity_poly.pdbx_seq_one_letter_code
_entity_poly.pdbx_strand_id
1 'polypeptide(L)'
;MMSVSSGCRDANKMGGDAGKYVRYTPEQVEALERVYNECPKPSSLRRQQLIRECPILSNIDPKQIKVWFQNRRCREKQRKESARLQTVNRKLTAMNKLLMEENDRLQKQVAHLVYENSYFRQQTQNAATLATTDTSCESVVTSGQQQTTSQRPPKDASPAGLVSIAEETLTEFLSKATGTAVEWIQMPGMKPGPDSIGIIAISHGCSGVAARACGL
;
A
#
# COMPACT_ATOMS: atom_id res chain seq x y z
N MET A 1 -22.42 3.09 -2.18
CA MET A 1 -21.71 3.78 -3.28
C MET A 1 -21.81 5.27 -3.03
N MET A 2 -20.71 5.92 -2.66
CA MET A 2 -20.70 7.39 -2.47
C MET A 2 -20.29 8.04 -3.78
N SER A 3 -21.24 8.71 -4.44
CA SER A 3 -20.98 9.52 -5.63
C SER A 3 -20.10 10.71 -5.26
N VAL A 4 -18.87 10.71 -5.75
CA VAL A 4 -18.03 11.91 -5.79
C VAL A 4 -18.38 12.70 -7.05
N SER A 5 -19.22 13.72 -6.87
CA SER A 5 -19.53 14.69 -7.92
C SER A 5 -18.28 15.48 -8.28
N SER A 6 -17.64 15.11 -9.40
CA SER A 6 -16.63 15.91 -10.07
C SER A 6 -17.32 17.07 -10.78
N GLY A 7 -17.35 18.24 -10.13
CA GLY A 7 -17.87 19.47 -10.71
C GLY A 7 -16.91 20.06 -11.73
N CYS A 8 -16.96 19.56 -12.97
CA CYS A 8 -16.50 20.32 -14.14
C CYS A 8 -17.45 21.51 -14.32
N ARG A 9 -17.01 22.73 -14.01
CA ARG A 9 -17.72 23.95 -14.43
C ARG A 9 -17.13 24.41 -15.74
N ASP A 10 -17.85 24.14 -16.81
CA ASP A 10 -17.71 24.82 -18.09
C ASP A 10 -18.81 25.89 -18.25
N ALA A 11 -18.43 26.91 -19.01
CA ALA A 11 -19.25 27.95 -19.65
C ALA A 11 -19.57 29.25 -18.86
N ASN A 12 -18.74 30.25 -19.17
CA ASN A 12 -19.15 31.49 -19.85
C ASN A 12 -19.92 32.56 -19.05
N LYS A 13 -19.21 33.60 -18.61
CA LYS A 13 -19.77 34.95 -18.48
C LYS A 13 -18.72 36.02 -18.80
N MET A 14 -19.14 36.94 -19.67
CA MET A 14 -18.39 38.02 -20.29
C MET A 14 -17.68 38.98 -19.32
N GLY A 15 -16.61 39.59 -19.82
CA GLY A 15 -16.42 41.04 -19.76
C GLY A 15 -15.63 41.54 -18.56
N GLY A 16 -14.36 41.86 -18.78
CA GLY A 16 -13.64 42.78 -17.89
C GLY A 16 -12.19 42.47 -17.54
N ASP A 17 -11.39 41.84 -18.43
CA ASP A 17 -9.92 42.05 -18.49
C ASP A 17 -9.30 41.36 -19.73
N ALA A 18 -9.63 41.85 -20.93
CA ALA A 18 -9.06 41.30 -22.17
C ALA A 18 -7.60 41.74 -22.42
N GLY A 19 -7.02 42.58 -21.56
CA GLY A 19 -5.68 43.14 -21.72
C GLY A 19 -4.57 42.37 -20.99
N LYS A 20 -4.90 41.52 -20.01
CA LYS A 20 -3.89 40.77 -19.23
C LYS A 20 -3.50 39.41 -19.82
N TYR A 21 -4.30 38.84 -20.73
CA TYR A 21 -4.07 37.51 -21.28
C TYR A 21 -3.76 37.55 -22.77
N VAL A 22 -2.54 37.17 -23.13
CA VAL A 22 -2.15 36.96 -24.53
C VAL A 22 -2.78 35.67 -25.03
N ARG A 23 -3.58 35.77 -26.08
CA ARG A 23 -4.07 34.62 -26.84
C ARG A 23 -3.18 34.44 -28.07
N TYR A 24 -2.40 33.36 -28.09
CA TYR A 24 -1.54 33.02 -29.23
C TYR A 24 -2.37 32.42 -30.37
N THR A 25 -2.02 32.74 -31.62
CA THR A 25 -2.57 32.04 -32.79
C THR A 25 -1.96 30.63 -32.90
N PRO A 26 -2.59 29.69 -33.63
CA PRO A 26 -2.03 28.35 -33.85
C PRO A 26 -0.60 28.37 -34.40
N GLU A 27 -0.31 29.27 -35.35
CA GLU A 27 1.00 29.40 -36.00
C GLU A 27 2.06 29.92 -35.01
N GLN A 28 1.68 30.85 -34.12
CA GLN A 28 2.55 31.32 -33.05
C GLN A 28 2.86 30.20 -32.05
N VAL A 29 1.86 29.39 -31.69
CA VAL A 29 2.05 28.23 -30.82
C VAL A 29 2.97 27.22 -31.49
N GLU A 30 2.76 26.90 -32.76
CA GLU A 30 3.60 25.94 -33.49
C GLU A 30 5.07 26.38 -33.56
N ALA A 31 5.33 27.67 -33.82
CA ALA A 31 6.69 28.20 -33.82
C ALA A 31 7.36 28.11 -32.44
N LEU A 32 6.61 28.41 -31.37
CA LEU A 32 7.10 28.24 -30.00
C LEU A 32 7.33 26.76 -29.64
N GLU A 33 6.49 25.86 -30.13
CA GLU A 33 6.64 24.41 -29.93
C GLU A 33 7.84 23.83 -30.67
N ARG A 34 8.14 24.30 -31.88
CA ARG A 34 9.37 23.91 -32.62
C ARG A 34 10.62 24.21 -31.79
N VAL A 35 10.72 25.43 -31.26
CA VAL A 35 11.83 25.83 -30.38
C VAL A 35 11.83 25.04 -29.07
N TYR A 36 10.66 24.73 -28.51
CA TYR A 36 10.55 23.91 -27.30
C TYR A 36 11.13 22.51 -27.48
N ASN A 37 10.89 21.89 -28.64
CA ASN A 37 11.40 20.55 -28.95
C ASN A 37 12.93 20.53 -29.08
N GLU A 38 13.53 21.61 -29.56
CA GLU A 38 15.00 21.77 -29.62
C GLU A 38 15.59 22.14 -28.25
N CYS A 39 14.99 23.13 -27.58
CA CYS A 39 15.47 23.67 -26.31
C CYS A 39 14.30 24.10 -25.40
N PRO A 40 13.89 23.26 -24.43
CA PRO A 40 12.78 23.57 -23.51
C PRO A 40 13.01 24.76 -22.57
N LYS A 41 14.27 25.22 -22.43
CA LYS A 41 14.69 26.31 -21.53
C LYS A 41 15.55 27.33 -22.30
N PRO A 42 14.99 28.04 -23.30
CA PRO A 42 15.78 28.95 -24.10
C PRO A 42 16.35 30.10 -23.27
N SER A 43 17.60 30.49 -23.54
CA SER A 43 18.27 31.62 -22.90
C SER A 43 17.58 32.95 -23.25
N SER A 44 17.93 34.04 -22.55
CA SER A 44 17.39 35.37 -22.89
C SER A 44 17.76 35.80 -24.30
N LEU A 45 19.01 35.55 -24.70
CA LEU A 45 19.49 35.83 -26.05
C LEU A 45 18.71 35.04 -27.10
N ARG A 46 18.49 33.73 -26.88
CA ARG A 46 17.72 32.89 -27.80
C ARG A 46 16.26 33.36 -27.93
N ARG A 47 15.63 33.82 -26.85
CA ARG A 47 14.27 34.41 -26.91
C ARG A 47 14.23 35.71 -27.71
N GLN A 48 15.23 36.58 -27.57
CA GLN A 48 15.31 37.81 -28.36
C GLN A 48 15.56 37.52 -29.85
N GLN A 49 16.40 36.52 -30.15
CA GLN A 49 16.66 36.07 -31.52
C GLN A 49 15.37 35.51 -32.15
N LEU A 50 14.61 34.71 -31.40
CA LEU A 50 13.32 34.16 -31.86
C LEU A 50 12.33 35.25 -32.32
N ILE A 51 12.23 36.37 -31.59
CA ILE A 51 11.35 37.49 -31.97
C ILE A 51 11.83 38.15 -33.26
N ARG A 52 13.15 38.25 -33.47
CA ARG A 52 13.75 38.84 -34.68
C ARG A 52 13.61 37.94 -35.90
N GLU A 53 13.79 36.63 -35.73
CA GLU A 53 13.82 35.65 -36.82
C GLU A 53 12.44 35.13 -37.22
N CYS A 54 11.44 35.25 -36.33
CA CYS A 54 10.08 34.81 -36.60
C CYS A 54 9.12 36.02 -36.61
N PRO A 55 8.83 36.60 -37.80
CA PRO A 55 7.94 37.75 -37.92
C PRO A 55 6.56 37.55 -37.26
N ILE A 56 6.04 36.32 -37.26
CA ILE A 56 4.76 35.98 -36.61
C ILE A 56 4.79 36.16 -35.08
N LEU A 57 5.97 36.21 -34.47
CA LEU A 57 6.19 36.46 -33.04
C LEU A 57 6.63 37.90 -32.75
N SER A 58 6.78 38.77 -33.77
CA SER A 58 7.35 40.12 -33.61
C SER A 58 6.57 41.01 -32.64
N ASN A 59 5.25 40.78 -32.53
CA ASN A 59 4.34 41.54 -31.68
C ASN A 59 4.17 40.93 -30.28
N ILE A 60 4.97 39.92 -29.93
CA ILE A 60 4.91 39.24 -28.63
C ILE A 60 6.04 39.75 -27.74
N ASP A 61 5.69 40.25 -26.56
CA ASP A 61 6.67 40.70 -25.57
C ASP A 61 7.61 39.54 -25.13
N PRO A 62 8.94 39.77 -25.03
CA PRO A 62 9.89 38.76 -24.55
C PRO A 62 9.53 38.09 -23.21
N LYS A 63 8.85 38.80 -22.31
CA LYS A 63 8.33 38.29 -21.04
C LYS A 63 7.22 37.28 -21.26
N GLN A 64 6.35 37.50 -22.23
CA GLN A 64 5.26 36.58 -22.60
C GLN A 64 5.83 35.27 -23.15
N ILE A 65 6.87 35.34 -23.98
CA ILE A 65 7.61 34.15 -24.44
C ILE A 65 8.20 33.40 -23.25
N LYS A 66 8.87 34.09 -22.31
CA LYS A 66 9.40 33.46 -21.09
C LYS A 66 8.31 32.72 -20.30
N VAL A 67 7.15 33.35 -20.10
CA VAL A 67 6.01 32.75 -19.39
C VAL A 67 5.44 31.56 -20.16
N TRP A 68 5.34 31.64 -21.49
CA TRP A 68 4.89 30.54 -22.33
C TRP A 68 5.76 29.29 -22.13
N PHE A 69 7.09 29.42 -22.16
CA PHE A 69 8.02 28.29 -21.92
C PHE A 69 7.94 27.75 -20.48
N GLN A 70 7.64 28.60 -19.50
CA GLN A 70 7.40 28.15 -18.12
C GLN A 70 6.11 27.34 -18.03
N ASN A 71 5.01 27.87 -18.57
CA ASN A 71 3.71 27.22 -18.58
C ASN A 71 3.73 25.92 -19.38
N ARG A 72 4.40 25.88 -20.53
CA ARG A 72 4.54 24.69 -21.37
C ARG A 72 5.21 23.55 -20.61
N ARG A 73 6.29 23.83 -19.86
CA ARG A 73 6.96 22.85 -19.00
C ARG A 73 6.09 22.40 -17.83
N CYS A 74 5.38 23.34 -17.19
CA CYS A 74 4.47 23.02 -16.09
C CYS A 74 3.34 22.10 -16.56
N ARG A 75 2.70 22.41 -17.68
CA ARG A 75 1.65 21.59 -18.32
C ARG A 75 2.17 20.22 -18.74
N GLU A 76 3.38 20.14 -19.29
CA GLU A 76 4.02 18.87 -19.64
C GLU A 76 4.22 17.98 -18.41
N LYS A 77 4.78 18.54 -17.33
CA LYS A 77 4.96 17.84 -16.07
C LYS A 77 3.62 17.36 -15.50
N GLN A 78 2.62 18.24 -15.49
CA GLN A 78 1.27 17.91 -15.02
C GLN A 78 0.64 16.78 -15.85
N ARG A 79 0.77 16.82 -17.18
CA ARG A 79 0.23 15.77 -18.07
C ARG A 79 0.88 14.42 -17.80
N LYS A 80 2.21 14.38 -17.66
CA LYS A 80 2.95 13.15 -17.31
C LYS A 80 2.52 12.59 -15.97
N GLU A 81 2.38 13.45 -14.95
CA GLU A 81 1.94 13.03 -13.63
C GLU A 81 0.49 12.52 -13.64
N SER A 82 -0.41 13.20 -14.36
CA SER A 82 -1.79 12.76 -14.54
C SER A 82 -1.86 11.39 -15.21
N ALA A 83 -1.09 11.16 -16.29
CA ALA A 83 -1.02 9.86 -16.95
C ALA A 83 -0.49 8.75 -16.04
N ARG A 84 0.52 9.06 -15.23
CA ARG A 84 1.07 8.14 -14.21
C ARG A 84 0.02 7.76 -13.18
N LEU A 85 -0.70 8.75 -12.63
CA LEU A 85 -1.77 8.54 -11.65
C LEU A 85 -2.93 7.74 -12.25
N GLN A 86 -3.35 8.02 -13.48
CA GLN A 86 -4.37 7.24 -14.19
C GLN A 86 -3.95 5.76 -14.33
N THR A 87 -2.68 5.51 -14.64
CA THR A 87 -2.15 4.15 -14.75
C THR A 87 -2.21 3.41 -13.42
N VAL A 88 -1.77 4.04 -12.34
CA VAL A 88 -1.83 3.45 -10.98
C VAL A 88 -3.28 3.23 -10.54
N ASN A 89 -4.16 4.20 -10.81
CA ASN A 89 -5.57 4.10 -10.46
C ASN A 89 -6.25 2.91 -11.18
N ARG A 90 -5.99 2.71 -12.47
CA ARG A 90 -6.49 1.53 -13.22
C ARG A 90 -6.04 0.22 -12.58
N LYS A 91 -4.77 0.11 -12.18
CA LYS A 91 -4.25 -1.08 -11.49
C LYS A 91 -4.94 -1.31 -10.15
N LEU A 92 -5.10 -0.25 -9.36
CA LEU A 92 -5.77 -0.30 -8.06
C LEU A 92 -7.24 -0.73 -8.21
N THR A 93 -7.95 -0.19 -9.20
CA THR A 93 -9.34 -0.56 -9.50
C THR A 93 -9.45 -2.03 -9.91
N ALA A 94 -8.54 -2.52 -10.75
CA ALA A 94 -8.52 -3.94 -11.14
C ALA A 94 -8.24 -4.86 -9.93
N MET A 95 -7.26 -4.50 -9.09
CA MET A 95 -6.94 -5.28 -7.89
C MET A 95 -8.08 -5.28 -6.86
N ASN A 96 -8.72 -4.13 -6.63
CA ASN A 96 -9.89 -4.04 -5.76
C ASN A 96 -11.05 -4.91 -6.27
N LYS A 97 -11.24 -4.98 -7.59
CA LYS A 97 -12.25 -5.86 -8.19
C LYS A 97 -11.98 -7.34 -7.86
N LEU A 98 -10.75 -7.80 -8.08
CA LEU A 98 -10.36 -9.18 -7.74
C LEU A 98 -10.51 -9.48 -6.26
N LEU A 99 -10.14 -8.53 -5.39
CA LEU A 99 -10.29 -8.69 -3.95
C LEU A 99 -11.76 -8.81 -3.53
N MET A 100 -12.66 -8.02 -4.14
CA MET A 100 -14.10 -8.12 -3.89
C MET A 100 -14.66 -9.46 -4.36
N GLU A 101 -14.23 -9.97 -5.52
CA GLU A 101 -14.63 -11.28 -6.04
C GLU A 101 -14.16 -12.42 -5.12
N GLU A 102 -12.92 -12.37 -4.64
CA GLU A 102 -12.41 -13.35 -3.67
C GLU A 102 -13.12 -13.25 -2.32
N ASN A 103 -13.45 -12.05 -1.86
CA ASN A 103 -14.18 -11.88 -0.61
C ASN A 103 -15.58 -12.51 -0.71
N ASP A 104 -16.30 -12.27 -1.81
CA ASP A 104 -17.61 -12.90 -2.08
C ASP A 104 -17.49 -14.44 -2.16
N ARG A 105 -16.46 -14.95 -2.85
CA ARG A 105 -16.19 -16.39 -2.95
C ARG A 105 -15.95 -17.02 -1.58
N LEU A 106 -15.14 -16.38 -0.73
CA LEU A 106 -14.85 -16.85 0.63
C LEU A 106 -16.09 -16.78 1.52
N GLN A 107 -16.88 -15.70 1.44
CA GLN A 107 -18.13 -15.58 2.19
C GLN A 107 -19.10 -16.74 1.84
N LYS A 108 -19.21 -17.11 0.56
CA LYS A 108 -20.01 -18.27 0.12
C LYS A 108 -19.50 -19.59 0.68
N GLN A 109 -18.18 -19.80 0.70
CA GLN A 109 -17.59 -21.02 1.30
C GLN A 109 -17.83 -21.10 2.79
N VAL A 110 -17.67 -19.98 3.51
CA VAL A 110 -17.96 -19.92 4.95
C VAL A 110 -19.44 -20.22 5.20
N ALA A 111 -20.36 -19.63 4.44
CA ALA A 111 -21.78 -19.91 4.58
C ALA A 111 -22.12 -21.40 4.35
N HIS A 112 -21.50 -22.02 3.33
CA HIS A 112 -21.66 -23.45 3.06
C HIS A 112 -21.16 -24.32 4.21
N LEU A 113 -19.94 -24.07 4.69
CA LEU A 113 -19.35 -24.84 5.79
C LEU A 113 -20.13 -24.65 7.09
N VAL A 114 -20.64 -23.46 7.37
CA VAL A 114 -21.51 -23.20 8.53
C VAL A 114 -22.80 -24.00 8.42
N TYR A 115 -23.43 -24.02 7.24
CA TYR A 115 -24.62 -24.83 6.97
C TYR A 115 -24.34 -26.33 7.17
N GLU A 116 -23.29 -26.88 6.55
CA GLU A 116 -22.92 -28.28 6.70
C GLU A 116 -22.60 -28.66 8.16
N ASN A 117 -21.84 -27.83 8.88
CA ASN A 117 -21.55 -28.07 10.29
C ASN A 117 -22.82 -28.09 11.15
N SER A 118 -23.76 -27.18 10.89
CA SER A 118 -25.03 -27.17 11.60
C SER A 118 -25.85 -28.43 11.34
N TYR A 119 -25.85 -28.91 10.09
CA TYR A 119 -26.52 -30.14 9.68
C TYR A 119 -25.90 -31.38 10.35
N PHE A 120 -24.57 -31.52 10.32
CA PHE A 120 -23.89 -32.65 10.96
C PHE A 120 -24.15 -32.66 12.47
N ARG A 121 -24.06 -31.50 13.16
CA ARG A 121 -24.35 -31.40 14.59
C ARG A 121 -25.79 -31.81 14.91
N GLN A 122 -26.77 -31.39 14.10
CA GLN A 122 -28.16 -31.80 14.27
C GLN A 122 -28.34 -33.30 14.06
N GLN A 123 -27.70 -33.88 13.04
CA GLN A 123 -27.74 -35.32 12.79
C GLN A 123 -27.12 -36.13 13.93
N THR A 124 -26.00 -35.66 14.50
CA THR A 124 -25.35 -36.32 15.65
C THR A 124 -26.23 -36.25 16.90
N GLN A 125 -26.86 -35.09 17.15
CA GLN A 125 -27.79 -34.92 18.29
C GLN A 125 -29.02 -35.83 18.14
N ASN A 126 -29.65 -35.87 16.97
CA ASN A 126 -30.81 -36.73 16.72
C ASN A 126 -30.46 -38.23 16.86
N ALA A 127 -29.28 -38.66 16.40
CA ALA A 127 -28.80 -40.03 16.58
C ALA A 127 -28.53 -40.36 18.06
N ALA A 128 -27.97 -39.43 18.83
CA ALA A 128 -27.79 -39.59 20.27
C ALA A 128 -29.13 -39.66 21.02
N THR A 129 -30.13 -38.86 20.63
CA THR A 129 -31.47 -38.91 21.23
C THR A 129 -32.18 -40.24 20.93
N LEU A 130 -32.07 -40.79 19.72
CA LEU A 130 -32.60 -42.13 19.39
C LEU A 130 -31.88 -43.25 20.16
N ALA A 131 -30.57 -43.14 20.36
CA ALA A 131 -29.80 -44.13 21.13
C ALA A 131 -30.15 -44.10 22.64
N THR A 132 -30.59 -42.96 23.18
CA THR A 132 -31.04 -42.87 24.59
C THR A 132 -32.44 -43.44 24.86
N THR A 133 -33.25 -43.68 23.82
CA THR A 133 -34.62 -44.20 23.98
C THR A 133 -34.73 -45.72 23.91
N ASP A 134 -33.62 -46.46 23.71
CA ASP A 134 -33.65 -47.93 23.59
C ASP A 134 -32.64 -48.69 24.47
N THR A 135 -31.96 -48.02 25.41
CA THR A 135 -31.13 -48.71 26.41
C THR A 135 -31.42 -48.22 27.82
N SER A 136 -32.57 -48.64 28.33
CA SER A 136 -32.73 -48.88 29.76
C SER A 136 -31.86 -50.07 30.16
N CYS A 137 -30.57 -49.86 30.43
CA CYS A 137 -29.74 -50.76 31.23
C CYS A 137 -28.51 -50.00 31.73
N GLU A 138 -28.31 -49.99 33.05
CA GLU A 138 -27.06 -49.58 33.71
C GLU A 138 -25.83 -50.16 33.02
N SER A 139 -24.77 -49.37 32.83
CA SER A 139 -23.42 -49.93 32.79
C SER A 139 -22.38 -48.91 33.18
N VAL A 140 -21.74 -49.23 34.30
CA VAL A 140 -20.58 -48.60 34.95
C VAL A 140 -19.34 -48.55 34.05
N VAL A 141 -18.54 -47.50 34.26
CA VAL A 141 -17.09 -47.33 34.03
C VAL A 141 -16.32 -48.59 33.63
N THR A 142 -15.53 -48.55 32.54
CA THR A 142 -14.14 -49.07 32.51
C THR A 142 -13.36 -48.64 31.27
N SER A 143 -12.12 -48.20 31.52
CA SER A 143 -10.89 -48.25 30.74
C SER A 143 -10.90 -48.51 29.22
N GLY A 144 -10.20 -47.62 28.50
CA GLY A 144 -9.79 -47.82 27.11
C GLY A 144 -8.56 -46.99 26.75
N GLN A 145 -7.43 -47.29 27.37
CA GLN A 145 -6.10 -46.78 27.05
C GLN A 145 -5.63 -47.35 25.70
N GLN A 146 -5.36 -46.49 24.71
CA GLN A 146 -4.46 -46.82 23.61
C GLN A 146 -3.51 -45.64 23.35
N GLN A 147 -2.30 -45.83 23.87
CA GLN A 147 -1.09 -45.09 23.53
C GLN A 147 -0.58 -45.54 22.15
N THR A 148 -0.09 -44.60 21.33
CA THR A 148 1.32 -44.63 20.88
C THR A 148 1.84 -43.23 20.46
N THR A 149 2.83 -42.78 21.23
CA THR A 149 4.04 -42.02 20.85
C THR A 149 3.96 -40.64 20.19
N SER A 150 4.08 -39.58 21.01
CA SER A 150 5.22 -38.66 20.92
C SER A 150 5.45 -38.00 22.29
N GLN A 151 6.64 -38.19 22.84
CA GLN A 151 6.95 -37.84 24.22
C GLN A 151 7.13 -36.32 24.42
N ARG A 152 6.23 -35.72 25.20
CA ARG A 152 6.54 -34.63 26.15
C ARG A 152 5.57 -34.77 27.32
N PRO A 153 6.03 -34.83 28.59
CA PRO A 153 5.09 -34.77 29.71
C PRO A 153 4.33 -33.44 29.66
N PRO A 154 3.06 -33.40 30.14
CA PRO A 154 2.33 -32.15 30.24
C PRO A 154 3.09 -31.26 31.24
N LYS A 155 3.77 -30.21 30.75
CA LYS A 155 4.50 -29.27 31.61
C LYS A 155 3.47 -28.38 32.29
N ASP A 156 3.43 -28.41 33.62
CA ASP A 156 2.49 -27.69 34.47
C ASP A 156 2.46 -26.19 34.13
N ALA A 157 1.25 -25.62 33.99
CA ALA A 157 1.02 -24.18 33.79
C ALA A 157 1.25 -23.34 35.07
N SER A 158 1.93 -23.91 36.07
CA SER A 158 2.37 -23.23 37.28
C SER A 158 3.37 -22.11 36.95
N PRO A 159 3.45 -21.02 37.74
CA PRO A 159 4.46 -19.97 37.56
C PRO A 159 5.89 -20.52 37.42
N ALA A 160 6.23 -21.58 38.15
CA ALA A 160 7.53 -22.25 38.05
C ALA A 160 7.71 -22.98 36.71
N GLY A 161 6.65 -23.57 36.16
CA GLY A 161 6.65 -24.23 34.85
C GLY A 161 6.81 -23.23 33.71
N LEU A 162 6.18 -22.06 33.81
CA LEU A 162 6.35 -20.96 32.84
C LEU A 162 7.77 -20.39 32.84
N VAL A 163 8.40 -20.24 34.02
CA VAL A 163 9.80 -19.81 34.13
C VAL A 163 10.73 -20.82 33.50
N SER A 164 10.52 -22.13 33.75
CA SER A 164 11.31 -23.19 33.13
C SER A 164 11.17 -23.21 31.60
N ILE A 165 9.97 -22.95 31.06
CA ILE A 165 9.76 -22.81 29.61
C ILE A 165 10.50 -21.60 29.05
N ALA A 166 10.48 -20.47 29.76
CA ALA A 166 11.20 -19.27 29.35
C ALA A 166 12.73 -19.49 29.34
N GLU A 167 13.27 -20.16 30.34
CA GLU A 167 14.70 -20.51 30.42
C GLU A 167 15.11 -21.49 29.31
N GLU A 168 14.31 -22.52 29.05
CA GLU A 168 14.54 -23.48 27.96
C GLU A 168 14.49 -22.79 26.59
N THR A 169 13.51 -21.91 26.37
CA THR A 169 13.36 -21.15 25.13
C THR A 169 14.52 -20.17 24.91
N LEU A 170 14.97 -19.49 25.97
CA LEU A 170 16.12 -18.60 25.93
C LEU A 170 17.41 -19.36 25.61
N THR A 171 17.60 -20.53 26.24
CA THR A 171 18.78 -21.37 26.02
C THR A 171 18.80 -21.92 24.59
N GLU A 172 17.65 -22.39 24.09
CA GLU A 172 17.50 -22.83 22.70
C GLU A 172 17.79 -21.69 21.71
N PHE A 173 17.25 -20.50 21.98
CA PHE A 173 17.52 -19.30 21.19
C PHE A 173 19.00 -18.95 21.16
N LEU A 174 19.67 -18.87 22.31
CA LEU A 174 21.09 -18.56 22.41
C LEU A 174 21.97 -19.62 21.75
N SER A 175 21.60 -20.90 21.84
CA SER A 175 22.33 -21.99 21.19
C SER A 175 22.26 -21.96 19.66
N LYS A 176 21.16 -21.41 19.11
CA LYS A 176 20.91 -21.28 17.66
C LYS A 176 21.28 -19.91 17.11
N ALA A 177 21.47 -18.91 17.97
CA ALA A 177 21.89 -17.58 17.59
C ALA A 177 23.37 -17.60 17.17
N THR A 178 23.63 -17.86 15.90
CA THR A 178 24.96 -17.70 15.29
C THR A 178 24.98 -16.39 14.49
N GLY A 179 25.65 -15.36 15.02
CA GLY A 179 25.80 -14.04 14.36
C GLY A 179 25.79 -12.89 15.36
N THR A 180 26.93 -12.62 15.99
CA THR A 180 27.81 -11.45 15.77
C THR A 180 27.15 -10.08 15.96
N ALA A 181 27.67 -9.32 16.92
CA ALA A 181 27.44 -7.90 17.08
C ALA A 181 27.55 -7.19 15.71
N VAL A 182 26.41 -6.78 15.18
CA VAL A 182 26.31 -6.08 13.90
C VAL A 182 26.71 -4.63 14.16
N GLU A 183 27.69 -4.09 13.44
CA GLU A 183 27.88 -2.64 13.35
C GLU A 183 26.61 -2.03 12.78
N TRP A 184 25.80 -1.43 13.66
CA TRP A 184 24.51 -0.87 13.30
C TRP A 184 24.70 0.48 12.64
N ILE A 185 24.32 0.60 11.37
CA ILE A 185 24.22 1.90 10.70
C ILE A 185 22.75 2.31 10.74
N GLN A 186 22.48 3.49 11.29
CA GLN A 186 21.16 4.09 11.27
C GLN A 186 20.71 4.33 9.83
N MET A 187 19.45 4.03 9.53
CA MET A 187 18.87 4.25 8.21
C MET A 187 19.06 5.71 7.75
N PRO A 188 19.76 5.95 6.63
CA PRO A 188 19.95 7.31 6.12
C PRO A 188 18.60 7.97 5.83
N GLY A 189 18.35 9.13 6.44
CA GLY A 189 17.12 9.91 6.24
C GLY A 189 16.01 9.70 7.28
N MET A 190 16.18 8.79 8.25
CA MET A 190 15.25 8.65 9.37
C MET A 190 15.85 9.25 10.64
N LYS A 191 15.47 10.48 11.01
CA LYS A 191 15.72 11.02 12.35
C LYS A 191 14.55 10.60 13.25
N PRO A 192 14.79 9.86 14.36
CA PRO A 192 13.74 9.58 15.33
C PRO A 192 13.16 10.92 15.82
N GLY A 193 11.84 11.09 15.71
CA GLY A 193 11.15 12.20 16.34
C GLY A 193 11.22 12.09 17.87
N PRO A 194 10.87 13.15 18.61
CA PRO A 194 10.94 13.16 20.08
C PRO A 194 10.14 12.05 20.76
N ASP A 195 9.14 11.47 20.07
CA ASP A 195 8.28 10.38 20.58
C ASP A 195 8.62 8.99 20.00
N SER A 196 9.80 8.81 19.39
CA SER A 196 10.18 7.54 18.77
C SER A 196 10.64 6.51 19.80
N ILE A 197 9.86 5.45 20.01
CA ILE A 197 10.10 4.38 21.01
C ILE A 197 11.07 3.29 20.48
N GLY A 198 11.70 3.51 19.32
CA GLY A 198 12.60 2.51 18.74
C GLY A 198 13.55 3.06 17.69
N ILE A 199 14.65 2.33 17.51
CA ILE A 199 15.60 2.55 16.41
C ILE A 199 15.44 1.38 15.44
N ILE A 200 15.18 1.72 14.17
CA ILE A 200 15.14 0.77 13.07
C ILE A 200 16.52 0.79 12.40
N ALA A 201 17.19 -0.36 12.38
CA ALA A 201 18.50 -0.51 11.77
C ALA A 201 18.49 -1.66 10.76
N ILE A 202 19.34 -1.54 9.73
CA ILE A 202 19.51 -2.58 8.72
C ILE A 202 20.97 -3.06 8.79
N SER A 203 21.16 -4.38 8.71
CA SER A 203 22.51 -4.95 8.65
C SER A 203 23.12 -4.70 7.26
N HIS A 204 24.38 -4.30 7.19
CA HIS A 204 25.05 -4.04 5.92
C HIS A 204 25.45 -5.35 5.17
N GLY A 205 25.41 -6.52 5.84
CA GLY A 205 25.96 -7.77 5.31
C GLY A 205 25.01 -8.96 5.18
N CYS A 206 23.78 -8.86 5.69
CA CYS A 206 22.84 -10.00 5.74
C CYS A 206 21.44 -9.60 5.25
N SER A 207 20.69 -10.54 4.68
CA SER A 207 19.27 -10.32 4.35
C SER A 207 18.43 -10.37 5.63
N GLY A 208 18.13 -9.20 6.20
CA GLY A 208 17.29 -9.10 7.39
C GLY A 208 17.10 -7.66 7.85
N VAL A 209 15.95 -7.39 8.47
CA VAL A 209 15.64 -6.14 9.16
C VAL A 209 15.43 -6.49 10.63
N ALA A 210 16.15 -5.79 11.51
CA ALA A 210 16.00 -5.94 12.95
C ALA A 210 15.53 -4.62 13.55
N ALA A 211 14.52 -4.68 14.42
CA ALA A 211 14.04 -3.54 15.18
C ALA A 211 14.33 -3.79 16.66
N ARG A 212 14.94 -2.80 17.33
CA ARG A 212 15.06 -2.81 18.79
C ARG A 212 14.09 -1.78 19.35
N ALA A 213 13.11 -2.24 20.12
CA ALA A 213 12.42 -1.39 21.07
C ALA A 213 13.36 -1.27 22.28
N CYS A 214 13.99 -0.12 22.46
CA CYS A 214 14.60 0.18 23.77
C CYS A 214 13.44 0.58 24.68
N GLY A 215 13.09 -0.31 25.61
CA GLY A 215 12.21 0.07 26.71
C GLY A 215 12.86 1.12 27.60
N LEU A 216 12.00 1.94 28.21
CA LEU A 216 12.25 3.10 29.09
C LEU A 216 13.43 2.99 30.03
#